data_AF-A0A955LRN3-F1
#
_entry.id   AF-A0A955LRN3-F1
#
_cell.length_a   1.000
_cell.length_b   1.000
_cell.length_c   1.000
_cell.angle_alpha   90.00
_cell.angle_beta   90.00
_cell.angle_gamma   90.00
#
_symmetry.space_group_name_H-M   'P 1'
#
loop_
_entity.id
_entity.type
_entity.pdbx_description
1 polymer ?
#
loop_
_entity_poly.entity_id
_entity_poly.type
_entity_poly.pdbx_seq_one_letter_code
_entity_poly.pdbx_strand_id
1 'polypeptide(L)'
;MTVIKTDKHALLKSIFGYEEFRPLQAECIDGVMAKRDTVMIMPTGGGKSLCYQIPALMFDGLTVVISPLISLMKDQVNQLQELGVEADVLNSSLSYGEYLHNRERIQTGLTKLLFLAPETLFKTETITFLQERAVDCIAIDEAHCISEWGHDFRPEYRQIRTLREYFPRAVYLAVTATATERVRQDIISNLGLQQPAVLQASFNRSNLFYEVIEKARATDQVVDFLQRFKDQSGIIYCFSRKAVDTLAADLNRYGFSCLPYHAGLTPDERRRNQERFIRDDVPIMVATIAFGMGINKPNVRFVIHHDLPKNIESYYQETGRAGRDGLPAHCLLLFSPGDIGKINYFIDQKTDEQQVRVARDHLNAMIGFAESTVCRRIPLITYFGENYAQPRCDMCDNCKNPQRESVDLTSQAALFFKALHETGEMFGAVHVINVLRGSQAEKVLSYHHDECAVYGKGSGWSQRQWQHLVRQLVVQKLIDKEPQYGVISLNRRSYALLNGEAVFHGIKPPADRPKSRAGARERTPVAATAADDNLFTLLKIKRKELADKSGVPPYVIFPDKSLIDMSQRKPVTHEEFAQIFGVGERKLKKFADIFIQVIKNYR
;
A
#
# COMPACT_ATOMS: atom_id res chain seq x y z
N MET A 1 -20.68 35.36 -0.91
CA MET A 1 -19.83 34.38 -1.64
C MET A 1 -18.33 34.62 -1.43
N THR A 2 -17.85 35.85 -1.23
CA THR A 2 -16.43 36.16 -0.98
C THR A 2 -15.87 35.58 0.34
N VAL A 3 -16.69 35.52 1.40
CA VAL A 3 -16.29 35.01 2.73
C VAL A 3 -15.96 33.51 2.72
N ILE A 4 -16.65 32.71 1.89
CA ILE A 4 -16.40 31.27 1.77
C ILE A 4 -15.05 31.00 1.08
N LYS A 5 -14.60 31.89 0.20
CA LYS A 5 -13.38 31.69 -0.61
C LYS A 5 -12.10 31.74 0.23
N THR A 6 -12.11 32.41 1.38
CA THR A 6 -10.93 32.59 2.24
C THR A 6 -10.90 31.69 3.48
N ASP A 7 -11.98 30.97 3.78
CA ASP A 7 -12.03 30.06 4.93
C ASP A 7 -11.92 28.59 4.50
N LYS A 8 -10.74 28.00 4.75
CA LYS A 8 -10.44 26.59 4.46
C LYS A 8 -11.37 25.61 5.18
N HIS A 9 -11.88 25.93 6.37
CA HIS A 9 -12.81 25.06 7.11
C HIS A 9 -14.20 25.09 6.49
N ALA A 10 -14.67 26.27 6.09
CA ALA A 10 -15.92 26.41 5.36
C ALA A 10 -15.89 25.66 4.01
N LEU A 11 -14.77 25.71 3.27
CA LEU A 11 -14.59 24.95 2.03
C LEU A 11 -14.56 23.44 2.28
N LEU A 12 -13.85 23.00 3.32
CA LEU A 12 -13.77 21.59 3.72
C LEU A 12 -15.16 21.01 3.98
N LYS A 13 -16.01 21.75 4.69
CA LYS A 13 -17.38 21.32 5.03
C LYS A 13 -18.33 21.41 3.84
N SER A 14 -18.42 22.58 3.20
CA SER A 14 -19.43 22.83 2.16
C SER A 14 -19.22 22.01 0.88
N ILE A 15 -17.97 21.92 0.42
CA ILE A 15 -17.62 21.24 -0.84
C ILE A 15 -17.32 19.76 -0.60
N PHE A 16 -16.45 19.46 0.37
CA PHE A 16 -15.97 18.09 0.57
C PHE A 16 -16.78 17.30 1.61
N GLY A 17 -17.63 17.95 2.41
CA GLY A 17 -18.46 17.28 3.41
C GLY A 17 -17.69 16.70 4.60
N TYR A 18 -16.51 17.25 4.91
CA TYR A 18 -15.71 16.84 6.07
C TYR A 18 -15.78 17.90 7.18
N GLU A 19 -15.94 17.47 8.43
CA GLU A 19 -16.01 18.37 9.58
C GLU A 19 -14.63 18.89 10.00
N GLU A 20 -13.61 18.03 9.94
CA GLU A 20 -12.27 18.35 10.47
C GLU A 20 -11.16 17.92 9.51
N PHE A 21 -10.07 18.68 9.53
CA PHE A 21 -8.82 18.31 8.87
C PHE A 21 -8.16 17.15 9.60
N ARG A 22 -7.53 16.27 8.83
CA ARG A 22 -6.59 15.29 9.37
C ARG A 22 -5.29 15.97 9.80
N PRO A 23 -4.49 15.33 10.67
CA PRO A 23 -3.22 15.89 11.13
C PRO A 23 -2.36 16.41 9.97
N LEU A 24 -1.75 17.58 10.18
CA LEU A 24 -0.88 18.31 9.24
C LEU A 24 -1.55 18.84 7.95
N GLN A 25 -2.80 18.49 7.63
CA GLN A 25 -3.46 19.03 6.43
C GLN A 25 -3.65 20.54 6.53
N ALA A 26 -4.19 21.03 7.65
CA ALA A 26 -4.43 22.45 7.87
C ALA A 26 -3.13 23.26 7.84
N GLU A 27 -2.06 22.73 8.44
CA GLU A 27 -0.72 23.33 8.45
C GLU A 27 -0.10 23.38 7.06
N CYS A 28 -0.24 22.29 6.28
CA CYS A 28 0.21 22.26 4.89
C CYS A 28 -0.52 23.31 4.04
N ILE A 29 -1.84 23.43 4.21
CA ILE A 29 -2.67 24.41 3.49
C ILE A 29 -2.22 25.84 3.86
N ASP A 30 -2.00 26.12 5.14
CA ASP A 30 -1.53 27.43 5.59
C ASP A 30 -0.17 27.80 5.01
N GLY A 31 0.78 26.85 5.01
CA GLY A 31 2.09 27.05 4.40
C GLY A 31 2.01 27.35 2.90
N VAL A 32 1.18 26.59 2.17
CA VAL A 32 0.96 26.78 0.73
C VAL A 32 0.31 28.13 0.45
N MET A 33 -0.72 28.53 1.21
CA MET A 33 -1.37 29.83 1.08
C MET A 33 -0.44 31.00 1.42
N ALA A 34 0.51 30.78 2.33
CA ALA A 34 1.60 31.72 2.65
C ALA A 34 2.75 31.71 1.61
N LYS A 35 2.57 31.03 0.47
CA LYS A 35 3.56 30.87 -0.60
C LYS A 35 4.89 30.23 -0.14
N ARG A 36 4.84 29.36 0.88
CA ARG A 36 5.99 28.60 1.35
C ARG A 36 6.03 27.24 0.68
N ASP A 37 7.15 26.94 0.01
CA ASP A 37 7.40 25.63 -0.56
C ASP A 37 7.26 24.54 0.50
N THR A 38 6.65 23.42 0.15
CA THR A 38 6.31 22.38 1.13
C THR A 38 6.52 20.98 0.56
N VAL A 39 7.10 20.09 1.37
CA VAL A 39 7.12 18.64 1.14
C VAL A 39 6.17 17.99 2.13
N MET A 40 5.09 17.41 1.63
CA MET A 40 4.07 16.74 2.43
C MET A 40 4.11 15.24 2.23
N ILE A 41 4.51 14.52 3.27
CA ILE A 41 4.59 13.07 3.30
C ILE A 41 3.42 12.57 4.15
N MET A 42 2.43 11.94 3.52
CA MET A 42 1.31 11.32 4.23
C MET A 42 0.99 9.96 3.66
N PRO A 43 0.60 8.98 4.48
CA PRO A 43 0.28 7.64 4.01
C PRO A 43 -0.83 7.61 2.96
N THR A 44 -0.92 6.52 2.21
CA THR A 44 -2.05 6.28 1.29
C THR A 44 -3.37 6.39 2.05
N GLY A 45 -4.35 7.07 1.46
CA GLY A 45 -5.62 7.36 2.11
C GLY A 45 -5.55 8.49 3.14
N GLY A 46 -4.39 9.10 3.41
CA GLY A 46 -4.19 10.21 4.36
C GLY A 46 -4.81 11.55 3.95
N GLY A 47 -5.34 11.67 2.72
CA GLY A 47 -5.99 12.89 2.24
C GLY A 47 -5.03 13.92 1.64
N LYS A 48 -3.90 13.48 1.07
CA LYS A 48 -2.89 14.34 0.41
C LYS A 48 -3.48 15.32 -0.61
N SER A 49 -4.47 14.88 -1.36
CA SER A 49 -5.06 15.70 -2.42
C SER A 49 -5.73 16.97 -1.89
N LEU A 50 -6.29 16.94 -0.67
CA LEU A 50 -6.87 18.15 -0.06
C LEU A 50 -5.83 19.25 0.15
N CYS A 51 -4.55 18.90 0.31
CA CYS A 51 -3.46 19.86 0.50
C CYS A 51 -3.17 20.71 -0.74
N TYR A 52 -3.61 20.31 -1.94
CA TYR A 52 -3.58 21.17 -3.14
C TYR A 52 -4.99 21.56 -3.64
N GLN A 53 -6.00 20.73 -3.38
CA GLN A 53 -7.38 21.00 -3.82
C GLN A 53 -8.00 22.19 -3.09
N ILE A 54 -7.80 22.32 -1.78
CA ILE A 54 -8.32 23.47 -1.04
C ILE A 54 -7.59 24.76 -1.41
N PRO A 55 -6.23 24.82 -1.43
CA PRO A 55 -5.53 26.00 -1.90
C PRO A 55 -5.93 26.44 -3.32
N ALA A 56 -6.16 25.50 -4.23
CA ALA A 56 -6.60 25.83 -5.59
C ALA A 56 -7.96 26.56 -5.66
N LEU A 57 -8.85 26.30 -4.70
CA LEU A 57 -10.14 26.98 -4.58
C LEU A 57 -10.01 28.36 -3.92
N MET A 58 -9.00 28.52 -3.06
CA MET A 58 -8.72 29.76 -2.35
C MET A 58 -7.91 30.75 -3.19
N PHE A 59 -6.95 30.26 -3.99
CA PHE A 59 -6.16 31.07 -4.92
C PHE A 59 -7.03 31.68 -6.02
N ASP A 60 -6.63 32.83 -6.54
CA ASP A 60 -7.32 33.49 -7.66
C ASP A 60 -6.90 32.88 -9.00
N GLY A 61 -5.63 32.50 -9.14
CA GLY A 61 -5.06 31.85 -10.31
C GLY A 61 -5.29 30.34 -10.39
N LEU A 62 -4.47 29.71 -11.21
CA LEU A 62 -4.49 28.29 -11.55
C LEU A 62 -3.55 27.51 -10.62
N THR A 63 -4.01 26.33 -10.17
CA THR A 63 -3.14 25.30 -9.60
C THR A 63 -2.86 24.22 -10.64
N VAL A 64 -1.59 23.98 -10.93
CA VAL A 64 -1.13 22.92 -11.83
C VAL A 64 -0.70 21.72 -10.99
N VAL A 65 -1.29 20.56 -11.24
CA VAL A 65 -0.98 19.29 -10.57
C VAL A 65 -0.28 18.35 -11.54
N ILE A 66 0.98 18.06 -11.27
CA ILE A 66 1.81 17.12 -12.04
C ILE A 66 1.64 15.74 -11.42
N SER A 67 1.21 14.76 -12.20
CA SER A 67 0.99 13.39 -11.72
C SER A 67 1.58 12.38 -12.71
N PRO A 68 2.06 11.20 -12.28
CA PRO A 68 2.70 10.26 -13.20
C PRO A 68 1.69 9.41 -13.99
N LEU A 69 0.40 9.46 -13.64
CA LEU A 69 -0.58 8.45 -14.06
C LEU A 69 -1.88 9.07 -14.56
N ILE A 70 -2.11 8.91 -15.86
CA ILE A 70 -3.31 9.39 -16.56
C ILE A 70 -4.59 8.89 -15.90
N SER A 71 -4.64 7.62 -15.46
CA SER A 71 -5.83 7.06 -14.80
C SER A 71 -6.14 7.76 -13.48
N LEU A 72 -5.11 8.07 -12.68
CA LEU A 72 -5.29 8.79 -11.41
C LEU A 72 -5.78 10.22 -11.63
N MET A 73 -5.25 10.90 -12.65
CA MET A 73 -5.70 12.25 -13.03
C MET A 73 -7.19 12.26 -13.38
N LYS A 74 -7.63 11.32 -14.24
CA LYS A 74 -9.04 11.21 -14.66
C LYS A 74 -9.95 10.96 -13.46
N ASP A 75 -9.58 10.03 -12.57
CA ASP A 75 -10.34 9.74 -11.36
C ASP A 75 -10.47 10.95 -10.44
N GLN A 76 -9.39 11.73 -10.27
CA GLN A 76 -9.43 12.94 -9.44
C GLN A 76 -10.27 14.06 -10.07
N VAL A 77 -10.13 14.29 -11.38
CA VAL A 77 -10.93 15.29 -12.10
C VAL A 77 -12.41 14.95 -12.04
N ASN A 78 -12.79 13.69 -12.30
CA ASN A 78 -14.18 13.26 -12.21
C ASN A 78 -14.77 13.48 -10.80
N GLN A 79 -14.00 13.18 -9.75
CA GLN A 79 -14.41 13.41 -8.36
C GLN A 79 -14.62 14.90 -8.07
N LEU A 80 -13.69 15.76 -8.52
CA LEU A 80 -13.78 17.20 -8.34
C LEU A 80 -14.99 17.81 -9.09
N GLN A 81 -15.23 17.38 -10.33
CA GLN A 81 -16.35 17.86 -11.14
C GLN A 81 -17.72 17.48 -10.54
N GLU A 82 -17.86 16.28 -9.97
CA GLU A 82 -19.08 15.88 -9.24
C GLU A 82 -19.29 16.71 -7.95
N LEU A 83 -18.21 17.20 -7.33
CA LEU A 83 -18.29 18.16 -6.23
C LEU A 83 -18.56 19.60 -6.69
N GLY A 84 -18.47 19.88 -7.99
CA GLY A 84 -18.62 21.24 -8.56
C GLY A 84 -17.37 22.09 -8.55
N VAL A 85 -16.22 21.44 -8.49
CA VAL A 85 -14.93 22.09 -8.67
C VAL A 85 -14.57 22.08 -10.14
N GLU A 86 -14.22 23.25 -10.68
CA GLU A 86 -13.73 23.42 -12.05
C GLU A 86 -12.31 22.85 -12.19
N ALA A 87 -12.22 21.57 -12.51
CA ALA A 87 -10.98 20.84 -12.72
C ALA A 87 -10.95 20.23 -14.13
N ASP A 88 -9.78 20.26 -14.76
CA ASP A 88 -9.55 19.74 -16.10
C ASP A 88 -8.24 18.94 -16.16
N VAL A 89 -8.10 18.11 -17.18
CA VAL A 89 -6.89 17.33 -17.44
C VAL A 89 -6.39 17.61 -18.85
N LEU A 90 -5.08 17.58 -19.05
CA LEU A 90 -4.44 17.55 -20.35
C LEU A 90 -3.45 16.39 -20.41
N ASN A 91 -3.71 15.43 -21.29
CA ASN A 91 -2.84 14.28 -21.53
C ASN A 91 -3.06 13.71 -22.92
N SER A 92 -2.20 12.77 -23.33
CA SER A 92 -2.21 12.14 -24.65
C SER A 92 -3.40 11.22 -24.93
N SER A 93 -4.24 10.91 -23.92
CA SER A 93 -5.39 10.02 -24.08
C SER A 93 -6.70 10.73 -24.43
N LEU A 94 -6.69 12.06 -24.51
CA LEU A 94 -7.85 12.86 -24.90
C LEU A 94 -8.06 12.82 -26.41
N SER A 95 -9.31 12.81 -26.84
CA SER A 95 -9.66 13.14 -28.22
C SER A 95 -9.31 14.60 -28.54
N TYR A 96 -9.15 14.91 -29.82
CA TYR A 96 -8.83 16.27 -30.25
C TYR A 96 -9.88 17.30 -29.79
N GLY A 97 -11.17 16.93 -29.83
CA GLY A 97 -12.26 17.79 -29.36
C GLY A 97 -12.20 18.06 -27.85
N GLU A 98 -11.96 17.03 -27.03
CA GLU A 98 -11.79 17.18 -25.58
C GLU A 98 -10.57 18.04 -25.24
N TYR A 99 -9.47 17.86 -25.99
CA TYR A 99 -8.27 18.67 -25.80
C TYR A 99 -8.53 20.16 -26.04
N LEU A 100 -9.19 20.50 -27.15
CA LEU A 100 -9.55 21.89 -27.47
C LEU A 100 -10.50 22.50 -26.44
N HIS A 101 -11.52 21.74 -26.02
CA HIS A 101 -12.46 22.17 -25.01
C HIS A 101 -11.79 22.47 -23.65
N ASN A 102 -10.95 21.55 -23.17
CA ASN A 102 -10.22 21.75 -21.92
C ASN A 102 -9.25 22.93 -22.03
N ARG A 103 -8.58 23.09 -23.18
CA ARG A 103 -7.68 24.22 -23.43
C ARG A 103 -8.39 25.56 -23.36
N GLU A 104 -9.56 25.68 -23.98
CA GLU A 104 -10.37 26.91 -23.95
C GLU A 104 -10.76 27.28 -22.51
N ARG A 105 -11.21 26.30 -21.71
CA ARG A 105 -11.56 26.50 -20.30
C ARG A 105 -10.37 26.99 -19.45
N ILE A 106 -9.18 26.47 -19.74
CA ILE A 106 -7.95 26.90 -19.06
C ILE A 106 -7.56 28.34 -19.46
N GLN A 107 -7.62 28.66 -20.75
CA GLN A 107 -7.27 29.98 -21.27
C GLN A 107 -8.21 31.08 -20.76
N THR A 108 -9.51 30.80 -20.77
CA THR A 108 -10.56 31.71 -20.26
C THR A 108 -10.55 31.84 -18.74
N GLY A 109 -9.82 30.97 -18.03
CA GLY A 109 -9.67 31.03 -16.58
C GLY A 109 -10.79 30.40 -15.77
N LEU A 110 -11.63 29.58 -16.40
CA LEU A 110 -12.66 28.79 -15.72
C LEU A 110 -12.02 27.69 -14.86
N THR A 111 -10.96 27.06 -15.36
CA THR A 111 -10.25 25.98 -14.66
C THR A 111 -9.48 26.48 -13.44
N LYS A 112 -9.72 25.88 -12.26
CA LYS A 112 -8.99 26.14 -11.01
C LYS A 112 -7.91 25.10 -10.73
N LEU A 113 -8.13 23.84 -11.13
CA LEU A 113 -7.15 22.76 -11.07
C LEU A 113 -6.90 22.14 -12.44
N LEU A 114 -5.64 22.12 -12.86
CA LEU A 114 -5.21 21.45 -14.09
C LEU A 114 -4.30 20.27 -13.77
N PHE A 115 -4.70 19.07 -14.16
CA PHE A 115 -3.88 17.86 -14.07
C PHE A 115 -3.09 17.62 -15.36
N LEU A 116 -1.78 17.37 -15.24
CA LEU A 116 -0.85 17.15 -16.35
C LEU A 116 0.10 15.98 -16.06
N ALA A 117 0.44 15.24 -17.11
CA ALA A 117 1.60 14.36 -17.09
C ALA A 117 2.87 15.18 -17.37
N PRO A 118 4.04 14.84 -16.80
CA PRO A 118 5.30 15.55 -17.05
C PRO A 118 5.60 15.72 -18.55
N GLU A 119 5.39 14.68 -19.35
CA GLU A 119 5.67 14.67 -20.79
C GLU A 119 4.76 15.63 -21.57
N THR A 120 3.55 15.90 -21.06
CA THR A 120 2.63 16.88 -21.66
C THR A 120 3.00 18.30 -21.23
N LEU A 121 3.37 18.48 -19.97
CA LEU A 121 3.75 19.77 -19.40
C LEU A 121 4.93 20.40 -20.13
N PHE A 122 5.97 19.62 -20.47
CA PHE A 122 7.18 20.14 -21.12
C PHE A 122 7.06 20.37 -22.63
N LYS A 123 5.88 20.19 -23.22
CA LYS A 123 5.66 20.63 -24.60
C LYS A 123 5.67 22.15 -24.66
N THR A 124 6.39 22.72 -25.63
CA THR A 124 6.51 24.18 -25.83
C THR A 124 5.14 24.86 -25.85
N GLU A 125 4.19 24.31 -26.61
CA GLU A 125 2.81 24.82 -26.69
C GLU A 125 2.13 24.92 -25.32
N THR A 126 2.38 23.95 -24.43
CA THR A 126 1.75 23.87 -23.11
C THR A 126 2.34 24.89 -22.16
N ILE A 127 3.67 24.99 -22.11
CA ILE A 127 4.34 26.01 -21.30
C ILE A 127 3.90 27.41 -21.74
N THR A 128 3.91 27.70 -23.05
CA THR A 128 3.58 29.03 -23.57
C THR A 128 2.20 29.50 -23.14
N PHE A 129 1.14 28.69 -23.32
CA PHE A 129 -0.20 29.15 -22.91
C PHE A 129 -0.36 29.18 -21.38
N LEU A 130 0.35 28.33 -20.62
CA LEU A 130 0.32 28.39 -19.16
C LEU A 130 0.97 29.67 -18.63
N GLN A 131 1.99 30.19 -19.31
CA GLN A 131 2.60 31.49 -18.97
C GLN A 131 1.65 32.68 -19.19
N GLU A 132 0.64 32.54 -20.03
CA GLU A 132 -0.44 33.54 -20.21
C GLU A 132 -1.41 33.56 -19.02
N ARG A 133 -1.32 32.58 -18.12
CA ARG A 133 -2.17 32.45 -16.93
C ARG A 133 -1.41 32.79 -15.66
N ALA A 134 -2.11 33.33 -14.66
CA ALA A 134 -1.58 33.43 -13.31
C ALA A 134 -1.55 32.03 -12.69
N VAL A 135 -0.38 31.39 -12.64
CA VAL A 135 -0.16 30.12 -11.94
C VAL A 135 0.26 30.40 -10.51
N ASP A 136 -0.58 29.99 -9.56
CA ASP A 136 -0.38 30.26 -8.14
C ASP A 136 0.36 29.14 -7.42
N CYS A 137 0.15 27.89 -7.84
CA CYS A 137 0.68 26.70 -7.21
C CYS A 137 1.04 25.64 -8.25
N ILE A 138 2.22 25.03 -8.08
CA ILE A 138 2.64 23.82 -8.79
C ILE A 138 2.71 22.70 -7.77
N ALA A 139 1.75 21.79 -7.83
CA ALA A 139 1.69 20.60 -7.00
C ALA A 139 2.30 19.41 -7.76
N ILE A 140 3.25 18.70 -7.13
CA ILE A 140 3.89 17.50 -7.65
C ILE A 140 3.33 16.33 -6.86
N ASP A 141 2.42 15.57 -7.45
CA ASP A 141 1.90 14.32 -6.88
C ASP A 141 2.87 13.16 -7.13
N GLU A 142 2.90 12.21 -6.20
CA GLU A 142 3.88 11.11 -6.18
C GLU A 142 5.33 11.57 -6.37
N ALA A 143 5.72 12.62 -5.65
CA ALA A 143 7.03 13.26 -5.78
C ALA A 143 8.24 12.31 -5.57
N HIS A 144 8.04 11.14 -4.97
CA HIS A 144 9.10 10.12 -4.84
C HIS A 144 9.64 9.63 -6.19
N CYS A 145 8.89 9.79 -7.30
CA CYS A 145 9.34 9.43 -8.64
C CYS A 145 10.61 10.17 -9.09
N ILE A 146 10.98 11.28 -8.45
CA ILE A 146 12.19 12.04 -8.81
C ILE A 146 13.50 11.39 -8.34
N SER A 147 13.43 10.50 -7.34
CA SER A 147 14.60 9.88 -6.72
C SER A 147 14.86 8.50 -7.32
N GLU A 148 16.12 8.22 -7.70
CA GLU A 148 16.57 6.88 -8.09
C GLU A 148 16.53 5.89 -6.93
N TRP A 149 16.50 6.39 -5.70
CA TRP A 149 16.31 5.62 -4.47
C TRP A 149 14.83 5.40 -4.15
N GLY A 150 13.94 6.02 -4.93
CA GLY A 150 12.52 5.72 -4.95
C GLY A 150 12.24 4.38 -5.63
N HIS A 151 11.05 3.84 -5.41
CA HIS A 151 10.64 2.55 -5.96
C HIS A 151 10.02 2.65 -7.38
N ASP A 152 9.71 3.86 -7.88
CA ASP A 152 9.20 4.14 -9.23
C ASP A 152 9.89 5.38 -9.84
N PHE A 153 11.21 5.30 -10.06
CA PHE A 153 11.99 6.41 -10.60
C PHE A 153 11.57 6.78 -12.05
N ARG A 154 11.39 8.08 -12.29
CA ARG A 154 11.03 8.68 -13.59
C ARG A 154 11.96 9.86 -13.91
N PRO A 155 12.86 9.74 -14.90
CA PRO A 155 13.80 10.80 -15.26
C PRO A 155 13.15 12.15 -15.57
N GLU A 156 11.95 12.15 -16.15
CA GLU A 156 11.19 13.34 -16.55
C GLU A 156 10.83 14.23 -15.35
N TYR A 157 10.71 13.67 -14.15
CA TYR A 157 10.43 14.46 -12.93
C TYR A 157 11.57 15.40 -12.59
N ARG A 158 12.82 15.11 -12.98
CA ARG A 158 13.96 16.01 -12.74
C ARG A 158 13.84 17.31 -13.54
N GLN A 159 13.12 17.29 -14.66
CA GLN A 159 12.88 18.49 -15.48
C GLN A 159 11.96 19.48 -14.76
N ILE A 160 11.17 19.07 -13.76
CA ILE A 160 10.26 19.94 -13.00
C ILE A 160 10.98 21.13 -12.37
N ARG A 161 12.28 20.99 -12.08
CA ARG A 161 13.11 22.11 -11.61
C ARG A 161 13.08 23.33 -12.54
N THR A 162 13.06 23.12 -13.85
CA THR A 162 13.12 24.22 -14.84
C THR A 162 11.84 25.05 -14.83
N LEU A 163 10.72 24.52 -14.32
CA LEU A 163 9.47 25.27 -14.18
C LEU A 163 9.60 26.50 -13.29
N ARG A 164 10.60 26.56 -12.41
CA ARG A 164 10.85 27.74 -11.59
C ARG A 164 11.25 28.96 -12.41
N GLU A 165 11.87 28.74 -13.57
CA GLU A 165 12.23 29.80 -14.51
C GLU A 165 10.98 30.37 -15.20
N TYR A 166 10.02 29.51 -15.51
CA TYR A 166 8.76 29.90 -16.15
C TYR A 166 7.73 30.47 -15.17
N PHE A 167 7.68 29.95 -13.93
CA PHE A 167 6.68 30.28 -12.91
C PHE A 167 7.32 30.65 -11.56
N PRO A 168 8.13 31.72 -11.49
CA PRO A 168 8.88 32.07 -10.27
C PRO A 168 8.01 32.53 -9.10
N ARG A 169 6.74 32.92 -9.36
CA ARG A 169 5.77 33.36 -8.34
C ARG A 169 4.90 32.22 -7.79
N ALA A 170 4.96 31.04 -8.40
CA ALA A 170 4.17 29.89 -7.96
C ALA A 170 4.81 29.25 -6.72
N VAL A 171 3.98 28.83 -5.77
CA VAL A 171 4.44 27.98 -4.66
C VAL A 171 4.55 26.53 -5.10
N TYR A 172 5.59 25.82 -4.65
CA TYR A 172 5.80 24.41 -4.99
C TYR A 172 5.40 23.52 -3.82
N LEU A 173 4.47 22.60 -4.08
CA LEU A 173 4.03 21.60 -3.13
C LEU A 173 4.37 20.21 -3.67
N ALA A 174 5.32 19.52 -3.03
CA ALA A 174 5.62 18.12 -3.33
C ALA A 174 4.83 17.22 -2.38
N VAL A 175 4.01 16.31 -2.88
CA VAL A 175 3.28 15.34 -2.06
C VAL A 175 3.67 13.91 -2.42
N THR A 176 3.80 13.04 -1.41
CA THR A 176 4.08 11.61 -1.64
C THR A 176 3.54 10.73 -0.52
N ALA A 177 3.20 9.49 -0.87
CA ALA A 177 2.78 8.49 0.10
C ALA A 177 3.94 7.90 0.93
N THR A 178 5.11 7.82 0.30
CA THR A 178 6.27 7.09 0.81
C THR A 178 7.52 7.86 0.44
N ALA A 179 8.30 8.27 1.44
CA ALA A 179 9.63 8.82 1.26
C ALA A 179 10.46 8.50 2.50
N THR A 180 11.59 7.85 2.31
CA THR A 180 12.63 7.75 3.35
C THR A 180 13.33 9.10 3.48
N GLU A 181 14.12 9.29 4.55
CA GLU A 181 14.93 10.51 4.75
C GLU A 181 15.72 10.88 3.49
N ARG A 182 16.37 9.87 2.87
CA ARG A 182 17.17 10.07 1.67
C ARG A 182 16.32 10.53 0.47
N VAL A 183 15.20 9.86 0.22
CA VAL A 183 14.28 10.23 -0.87
C VAL A 183 13.73 11.64 -0.66
N ARG A 184 13.49 12.04 0.60
CA ARG A 184 13.06 13.40 0.93
C ARG A 184 14.12 14.45 0.54
N GLN A 185 15.39 14.21 0.85
CA GLN A 185 16.47 15.12 0.45
C GLN A 185 16.62 15.20 -1.07
N ASP A 186 16.44 14.07 -1.77
CA ASP A 186 16.41 14.06 -3.24
C ASP A 186 15.26 14.89 -3.80
N ILE A 187 14.06 14.81 -3.23
CA ILE A 187 12.91 15.64 -3.63
C ILE A 187 13.24 17.13 -3.50
N ILE A 188 13.76 17.54 -2.33
CA ILE A 188 14.09 18.94 -2.04
C ILE A 188 15.12 19.47 -3.02
N SER A 189 16.23 18.74 -3.20
CA SER A 189 17.35 19.15 -4.04
C SER A 189 17.01 19.16 -5.52
N ASN A 190 16.36 18.11 -6.03
CA ASN A 190 16.04 17.99 -7.46
C ASN A 190 14.91 18.93 -7.89
N LEU A 191 13.93 19.24 -7.02
CA LEU A 191 12.90 20.26 -7.33
C LEU A 191 13.37 21.70 -7.07
N GLY A 192 14.55 21.88 -6.46
CA GLY A 192 15.08 23.20 -6.11
C GLY A 192 14.20 23.95 -5.10
N LEU A 193 13.60 23.24 -4.14
CA LEU A 193 12.71 23.82 -3.14
C LEU A 193 13.47 24.78 -2.22
N GLN A 194 12.91 25.96 -1.99
CA GLN A 194 13.58 27.01 -1.21
C GLN A 194 13.13 26.95 0.25
N GLN A 195 14.01 26.47 1.14
CA GLN A 195 13.74 26.30 2.58
C GLN A 195 12.35 25.70 2.88
N PRO A 196 12.00 24.54 2.28
CA PRO A 196 10.64 24.05 2.33
C PRO A 196 10.23 23.66 3.74
N ALA A 197 8.95 23.81 4.06
CA ALA A 197 8.37 23.10 5.19
C ALA A 197 8.36 21.60 4.88
N VAL A 198 8.79 20.77 5.84
CA VAL A 198 8.74 19.30 5.72
C VAL A 198 7.71 18.80 6.72
N LEU A 199 6.58 18.34 6.19
CA LEU A 199 5.46 17.84 6.98
C LEU A 199 5.34 16.33 6.78
N GLN A 200 5.52 15.56 7.84
CA GLN A 200 5.45 14.11 7.80
C GLN A 200 4.38 13.60 8.77
N ALA A 201 3.28 13.12 8.21
CA ALA A 201 2.25 12.44 8.99
C ALA A 201 2.71 11.03 9.33
N SER A 202 2.15 10.46 10.39
CA SER A 202 2.44 9.08 10.76
C SER A 202 2.09 8.11 9.63
N PHE A 203 2.99 7.17 9.33
CA PHE A 203 2.79 6.07 8.41
C PHE A 203 1.87 4.98 9.00
N ASN A 204 1.45 5.12 10.25
CA ASN A 204 0.61 4.14 10.91
C ASN A 204 -0.83 4.11 10.34
N ARG A 205 -1.18 3.03 9.65
CA ARG A 205 -2.55 2.75 9.21
C ARG A 205 -3.28 1.87 10.23
N SER A 206 -3.82 2.48 11.28
CA SER A 206 -4.43 1.78 12.42
C SER A 206 -5.58 0.83 12.02
N ASN A 207 -6.28 1.13 10.93
CA ASN A 207 -7.38 0.34 10.40
C ASN A 207 -6.96 -0.93 9.63
N LEU A 208 -5.67 -1.09 9.33
CA LEU A 208 -5.16 -2.26 8.60
C LEU A 208 -4.66 -3.32 9.56
N PHE A 209 -5.19 -4.54 9.41
CA PHE A 209 -4.66 -5.73 10.05
C PHE A 209 -3.59 -6.37 9.17
N TYR A 210 -2.37 -6.52 9.70
CA TYR A 210 -1.27 -7.17 8.97
C TYR A 210 -1.07 -8.61 9.41
N GLU A 211 -1.13 -9.55 8.47
CA GLU A 211 -0.91 -10.98 8.70
C GLU A 211 0.13 -11.52 7.73
N VAL A 212 1.13 -12.25 8.25
CA VAL A 212 2.07 -13.01 7.42
C VAL A 212 1.92 -14.48 7.76
N ILE A 213 1.59 -15.29 6.77
CA ILE A 213 1.52 -16.75 6.91
C ILE A 213 2.50 -17.42 5.98
N GLU A 214 3.00 -18.58 6.41
CA GLU A 214 3.80 -19.40 5.52
C GLU A 214 2.95 -19.93 4.36
N LYS A 215 3.46 -19.75 3.16
CA LYS A 215 2.81 -20.14 1.92
C LYS A 215 2.93 -21.65 1.73
N ALA A 216 1.80 -22.34 1.76
CA ALA A 216 1.69 -23.77 1.54
C ALA A 216 0.30 -24.10 0.98
N ARG A 217 0.24 -24.72 -0.21
CA ARG A 217 -1.01 -24.89 -0.97
C ARG A 217 -1.75 -23.55 -1.10
N ALA A 218 -1.07 -22.60 -1.75
CA ALA A 218 -1.46 -21.18 -1.74
C ALA A 218 -2.90 -20.94 -2.21
N THR A 219 -3.37 -21.64 -3.26
CA THR A 219 -4.76 -21.54 -3.72
C THR A 219 -5.77 -21.90 -2.63
N ASP A 220 -5.54 -23.01 -1.90
CA ASP A 220 -6.40 -23.42 -0.77
C ASP A 220 -6.43 -22.32 0.31
N GLN A 221 -5.26 -21.75 0.64
CA GLN A 221 -5.16 -20.67 1.64
C GLN A 221 -5.92 -19.41 1.21
N VAL A 222 -5.87 -19.07 -0.08
CA VAL A 222 -6.64 -17.94 -0.63
C VAL A 222 -8.14 -18.23 -0.58
N VAL A 223 -8.58 -19.43 -0.98
CA VAL A 223 -9.99 -19.83 -0.91
C VAL A 223 -10.53 -19.76 0.53
N ASP A 224 -9.81 -20.36 1.48
CA ASP A 224 -10.17 -20.31 2.91
C ASP A 224 -10.23 -18.87 3.44
N PHE A 225 -9.32 -18.02 2.98
CA PHE A 225 -9.34 -16.60 3.32
C PHE A 225 -10.59 -15.91 2.78
N LEU A 226 -10.88 -16.08 1.49
CA LEU A 226 -11.99 -15.41 0.79
C LEU A 226 -13.36 -15.79 1.33
N GLN A 227 -13.53 -16.99 1.89
CA GLN A 227 -14.77 -17.37 2.57
C GLN A 227 -15.13 -16.44 3.73
N ARG A 228 -14.14 -15.84 4.41
CA ARG A 228 -14.36 -14.86 5.50
C ARG A 228 -14.69 -13.45 5.00
N PHE A 229 -14.46 -13.18 3.72
CA PHE A 229 -14.63 -11.88 3.06
C PHE A 229 -15.61 -11.97 1.89
N LYS A 230 -16.62 -12.84 2.01
CA LYS A 230 -17.64 -13.02 0.97
C LYS A 230 -18.30 -11.68 0.63
N ASP A 231 -18.49 -11.43 -0.67
CA ASP A 231 -19.12 -10.22 -1.22
C ASP A 231 -18.39 -8.91 -0.91
N GLN A 232 -17.13 -8.98 -0.45
CA GLN A 232 -16.29 -7.82 -0.20
C GLN A 232 -15.22 -7.65 -1.28
N SER A 233 -14.90 -6.39 -1.60
CA SER A 233 -13.90 -6.10 -2.62
C SER A 233 -12.48 -6.34 -2.12
N GLY A 234 -11.62 -6.90 -2.98
CA GLY A 234 -10.23 -7.14 -2.61
C GLY A 234 -9.29 -7.30 -3.80
N ILE A 235 -7.99 -7.20 -3.51
CA ILE A 235 -6.91 -7.29 -4.51
C ILE A 235 -5.98 -8.45 -4.13
N ILE A 236 -5.60 -9.26 -5.10
CA ILE A 236 -4.66 -10.37 -4.93
C ILE A 236 -3.44 -10.14 -5.83
N TYR A 237 -2.31 -9.79 -5.25
CA TYR A 237 -1.05 -9.54 -5.94
C TYR A 237 -0.26 -10.82 -6.16
N CYS A 238 0.04 -11.12 -7.42
CA CYS A 238 0.88 -12.23 -7.86
C CYS A 238 2.13 -11.70 -8.58
N PHE A 239 3.20 -12.50 -8.55
CA PHE A 239 4.48 -12.11 -9.14
C PHE A 239 4.48 -12.10 -10.68
N SER A 240 3.77 -13.04 -11.31
CA SER A 240 3.81 -13.25 -12.77
C SER A 240 2.42 -13.22 -13.42
N ARG A 241 2.39 -12.90 -14.72
CA ARG A 241 1.15 -12.90 -15.54
C ARG A 241 0.46 -14.26 -15.51
N LYS A 242 1.24 -15.33 -15.71
CA LYS A 242 0.75 -16.71 -15.64
C LYS A 242 0.10 -17.05 -14.30
N ALA A 243 0.70 -16.58 -13.19
CA ALA A 243 0.12 -16.80 -11.86
C ALA A 243 -1.21 -16.05 -11.69
N VAL A 244 -1.31 -14.83 -12.23
CA VAL A 244 -2.58 -14.07 -12.26
C VAL A 244 -3.67 -14.83 -13.01
N ASP A 245 -3.39 -15.27 -14.23
CA ASP A 245 -4.37 -15.97 -15.07
C ASP A 245 -4.81 -17.30 -14.43
N THR A 246 -3.85 -18.07 -13.91
CA THR A 246 -4.11 -19.37 -13.28
C THR A 246 -4.96 -19.20 -12.02
N LEU A 247 -4.57 -18.29 -11.13
CA LEU A 247 -5.28 -18.08 -9.87
C LEU A 247 -6.68 -17.48 -10.11
N ALA A 248 -6.82 -16.55 -11.07
CA ALA A 248 -8.13 -16.02 -11.44
C ALA A 248 -9.07 -17.11 -11.98
N ALA A 249 -8.57 -17.99 -12.84
CA ALA A 249 -9.35 -19.11 -13.35
C ALA A 249 -9.77 -20.08 -12.23
N ASP A 250 -8.84 -20.44 -11.34
CA ASP A 250 -9.12 -21.33 -10.20
C ASP A 250 -10.17 -20.73 -9.26
N LEU A 251 -10.03 -19.46 -8.88
CA LEU A 251 -10.98 -18.78 -7.98
C LEU A 251 -12.39 -18.69 -8.58
N ASN A 252 -12.50 -18.43 -9.89
CA ASN A 252 -13.80 -18.48 -10.58
C ASN A 252 -14.42 -19.88 -10.55
N ARG A 253 -13.61 -20.95 -10.69
CA ARG A 253 -14.10 -22.35 -10.54
C ARG A 253 -14.57 -22.66 -9.12
N TYR A 254 -13.97 -22.03 -8.10
CA TYR A 254 -14.43 -22.11 -6.71
C TYR A 254 -15.64 -21.20 -6.40
N GLY A 255 -16.18 -20.49 -7.39
CA GLY A 255 -17.37 -19.65 -7.27
C GLY A 255 -17.11 -18.21 -6.82
N PHE A 256 -15.85 -17.75 -6.80
CA PHE A 256 -15.52 -16.36 -6.52
C PHE A 256 -15.48 -15.54 -7.81
N SER A 257 -16.25 -14.45 -7.87
CA SER A 257 -16.21 -13.53 -8.99
C SER A 257 -14.91 -12.71 -8.96
N CYS A 258 -14.00 -13.00 -9.89
CA CYS A 258 -12.72 -12.31 -9.98
C CYS A 258 -12.27 -12.09 -11.44
N LEU A 259 -11.46 -11.05 -11.65
CA LEU A 259 -10.88 -10.72 -12.95
C LEU A 259 -9.35 -10.68 -12.88
N PRO A 260 -8.64 -11.03 -13.96
CA PRO A 260 -7.19 -10.86 -14.06
C PRO A 260 -6.83 -9.41 -14.47
N TYR A 261 -5.69 -8.93 -14.01
CA TYR A 261 -5.09 -7.69 -14.48
C TYR A 261 -3.56 -7.75 -14.52
N HIS A 262 -3.00 -7.63 -15.72
CA HIS A 262 -1.55 -7.51 -15.92
C HIS A 262 -1.24 -6.88 -17.28
N ALA A 263 0.01 -6.47 -17.49
CA ALA A 263 0.48 -5.82 -18.71
C ALA A 263 0.50 -6.72 -19.98
N GLY A 264 0.00 -7.96 -19.87
CA GLY A 264 -0.16 -8.85 -21.03
C GLY A 264 -1.57 -8.80 -21.64
N LEU A 265 -2.55 -8.24 -20.92
CA LEU A 265 -3.89 -8.00 -21.44
C LEU A 265 -3.87 -6.83 -22.42
N THR A 266 -4.80 -6.84 -23.38
CA THR A 266 -4.99 -5.71 -24.28
C THR A 266 -5.37 -4.44 -23.49
N PRO A 267 -5.08 -3.22 -24.00
CA PRO A 267 -5.51 -1.98 -23.34
C PRO A 267 -7.01 -1.95 -23.01
N ASP A 268 -7.85 -2.50 -23.89
CA ASP A 268 -9.31 -2.50 -23.69
C ASP A 268 -9.76 -3.54 -22.66
N GLU A 269 -9.13 -4.72 -22.59
CA GLU A 269 -9.38 -5.66 -21.49
C GLU A 269 -8.97 -5.10 -20.14
N ARG A 270 -7.79 -4.46 -20.05
CA ARG A 270 -7.35 -3.80 -18.80
C ARG A 270 -8.35 -2.75 -18.35
N ARG A 271 -8.78 -1.89 -19.28
CA ARG A 271 -9.76 -0.84 -19.02
C ARG A 271 -11.09 -1.43 -18.52
N ARG A 272 -11.66 -2.39 -19.26
CA ARG A 272 -12.91 -3.07 -18.90
C ARG A 272 -12.83 -3.75 -17.54
N ASN A 273 -11.74 -4.47 -17.26
CA ASN A 273 -11.59 -5.18 -16.00
C ASN A 273 -11.45 -4.20 -14.81
N GLN A 274 -10.66 -3.14 -14.98
CA GLN A 274 -10.51 -2.10 -13.98
C GLN A 274 -11.84 -1.39 -13.71
N GLU A 275 -12.60 -1.01 -14.74
CA GLU A 275 -13.90 -0.36 -14.60
C GLU A 275 -14.90 -1.22 -13.84
N ARG A 276 -15.01 -2.51 -14.19
CA ARG A 276 -15.89 -3.46 -13.48
C ARG A 276 -15.54 -3.62 -12.01
N PHE A 277 -14.25 -3.62 -11.67
CA PHE A 277 -13.81 -3.67 -10.27
C PHE A 277 -14.13 -2.37 -9.52
N ILE A 278 -13.86 -1.22 -10.15
CA ILE A 278 -14.13 0.10 -9.58
C ILE A 278 -15.64 0.28 -9.33
N ARG A 279 -16.49 -0.19 -10.25
CA ARG A 279 -17.97 -0.10 -10.22
C ARG A 279 -18.67 -1.14 -9.32
N ASP A 280 -17.92 -1.96 -8.58
CA ASP A 280 -18.48 -3.06 -7.78
C ASP A 280 -19.27 -4.08 -8.62
N ASP A 281 -18.90 -4.30 -9.89
CA ASP A 281 -19.46 -5.38 -10.72
C ASP A 281 -18.72 -6.70 -10.51
N VAL A 282 -17.43 -6.61 -10.19
CA VAL A 282 -16.60 -7.74 -9.79
C VAL A 282 -15.86 -7.38 -8.50
N PRO A 283 -16.00 -8.17 -7.42
CA PRO A 283 -15.41 -7.85 -6.14
C PRO A 283 -13.89 -8.06 -6.09
N ILE A 284 -13.35 -9.02 -6.84
CA ILE A 284 -11.95 -9.42 -6.67
C ILE A 284 -11.14 -9.12 -7.93
N MET A 285 -10.01 -8.45 -7.76
CA MET A 285 -8.99 -8.36 -8.80
C MET A 285 -7.79 -9.23 -8.45
N VAL A 286 -7.39 -10.13 -9.34
CA VAL A 286 -6.10 -10.82 -9.29
C VAL A 286 -5.15 -10.11 -10.22
N ALA A 287 -3.99 -9.68 -9.74
CA ALA A 287 -3.14 -8.80 -10.52
C ALA A 287 -1.65 -8.90 -10.26
N THR A 288 -0.85 -8.43 -11.20
CA THR A 288 0.55 -8.05 -10.92
C THR A 288 0.62 -6.63 -10.37
N ILE A 289 1.83 -6.17 -10.00
CA ILE A 289 2.10 -4.79 -9.57
C ILE A 289 1.62 -3.71 -10.56
N ALA A 290 1.36 -4.08 -11.83
CA ALA A 290 0.76 -3.20 -12.82
C ALA A 290 -0.64 -2.68 -12.41
N PHE A 291 -1.36 -3.42 -11.56
CA PHE A 291 -2.63 -3.00 -10.98
C PHE A 291 -2.37 -2.27 -9.67
N GLY A 292 -2.05 -0.99 -9.75
CA GLY A 292 -1.65 -0.29 -8.55
C GLY A 292 -1.88 1.19 -8.66
N MET A 293 -0.86 1.89 -9.13
CA MET A 293 -0.64 3.30 -8.78
C MET A 293 -1.78 4.27 -9.16
N GLY A 294 -2.76 3.87 -9.97
CA GLY A 294 -3.93 4.69 -10.36
C GLY A 294 -5.28 4.31 -9.78
N ILE A 295 -5.40 3.33 -8.88
CA ILE A 295 -6.72 2.88 -8.39
C ILE A 295 -7.07 3.56 -7.08
N ASN A 296 -8.19 4.28 -7.07
CA ASN A 296 -8.74 4.96 -5.91
C ASN A 296 -10.11 4.41 -5.47
N LYS A 297 -10.22 3.09 -5.35
CA LYS A 297 -11.40 2.43 -4.77
C LYS A 297 -11.30 2.45 -3.24
N PRO A 298 -12.16 3.18 -2.50
CA PRO A 298 -11.97 3.38 -1.07
C PRO A 298 -12.32 2.16 -0.22
N ASN A 299 -13.21 1.30 -0.74
CA ASN A 299 -13.83 0.19 -0.03
C ASN A 299 -13.17 -1.18 -0.28
N VAL A 300 -11.86 -1.21 -0.55
CA VAL A 300 -11.08 -2.46 -0.62
C VAL A 300 -10.92 -3.01 0.80
N ARG A 301 -11.45 -4.20 1.06
CA ARG A 301 -11.51 -4.82 2.40
C ARG A 301 -10.37 -5.79 2.67
N PHE A 302 -9.73 -6.29 1.62
CA PHE A 302 -8.52 -7.08 1.78
C PHE A 302 -7.54 -6.87 0.64
N VAL A 303 -6.26 -7.07 0.96
CA VAL A 303 -5.17 -7.19 0.01
C VAL A 303 -4.40 -8.45 0.35
N ILE A 304 -4.25 -9.36 -0.62
CA ILE A 304 -3.47 -10.58 -0.47
C ILE A 304 -2.24 -10.46 -1.35
N HIS A 305 -1.05 -10.56 -0.76
CA HIS A 305 0.19 -10.81 -1.47
C HIS A 305 0.39 -12.31 -1.57
N HIS A 306 0.01 -12.87 -2.73
CA HIS A 306 0.21 -14.28 -3.02
C HIS A 306 1.70 -14.61 -3.13
N ASP A 307 2.52 -13.66 -3.58
CA ASP A 307 3.98 -13.77 -3.67
C ASP A 307 4.66 -12.61 -2.92
N LEU A 308 5.90 -12.81 -2.47
CA LEU A 308 6.71 -11.80 -1.76
C LEU A 308 6.92 -10.53 -2.62
N PRO A 309 6.58 -9.33 -2.13
CA PRO A 309 6.96 -8.07 -2.75
C PRO A 309 8.48 -7.89 -2.83
N LYS A 310 8.93 -7.05 -3.75
CA LYS A 310 10.37 -6.77 -3.92
C LYS A 310 10.95 -5.92 -2.79
N ASN A 311 10.14 -5.09 -2.15
CA ASN A 311 10.56 -4.10 -1.16
C ASN A 311 9.41 -3.64 -0.26
N ILE A 312 9.74 -2.96 0.83
CA ILE A 312 8.79 -2.46 1.82
C ILE A 312 7.90 -1.35 1.25
N GLU A 313 8.41 -0.49 0.38
CA GLU A 313 7.64 0.60 -0.22
C GLU A 313 6.47 0.08 -1.05
N SER A 314 6.74 -0.88 -1.93
CA SER A 314 5.72 -1.52 -2.76
C SER A 314 4.70 -2.21 -1.88
N TYR A 315 5.15 -3.00 -0.90
CA TYR A 315 4.26 -3.66 0.05
C TYR A 315 3.37 -2.66 0.81
N TYR A 316 3.95 -1.56 1.31
CA TYR A 316 3.24 -0.52 2.03
C TYR A 316 2.20 0.19 1.15
N GLN A 317 2.57 0.54 -0.09
CA GLN A 317 1.63 1.17 -1.01
C GLN A 317 0.51 0.25 -1.45
N GLU A 318 0.83 -1.01 -1.77
CA GLU A 318 -0.10 -2.05 -2.20
C GLU A 318 -1.09 -2.39 -1.10
N THR A 319 -0.61 -2.67 0.11
CA THR A 319 -1.48 -2.88 1.29
C THR A 319 -2.27 -1.61 1.66
N GLY A 320 -1.67 -0.43 1.48
CA GLY A 320 -2.31 0.86 1.71
C GLY A 320 -3.52 1.17 0.81
N ARG A 321 -3.77 0.36 -0.23
CA ARG A 321 -5.00 0.39 -1.05
C ARG A 321 -6.22 -0.09 -0.28
N ALA A 322 -6.01 -0.95 0.70
CA ALA A 322 -7.06 -1.41 1.58
C ALA A 322 -7.54 -0.27 2.50
N GLY A 323 -8.84 -0.25 2.80
CA GLY A 323 -9.40 0.58 3.86
C GLY A 323 -9.16 2.08 3.74
N ARG A 324 -9.19 2.68 2.53
CA ARG A 324 -8.97 4.13 2.40
C ARG A 324 -10.13 4.96 2.96
N ASP A 325 -11.32 4.35 3.08
CA ASP A 325 -12.46 4.88 3.84
C ASP A 325 -12.25 4.91 5.37
N GLY A 326 -11.14 4.33 5.86
CA GLY A 326 -10.80 4.24 7.29
C GLY A 326 -11.44 3.05 8.01
N LEU A 327 -12.24 2.24 7.32
CA LEU A 327 -12.84 1.04 7.90
C LEU A 327 -11.81 -0.09 8.00
N PRO A 328 -12.04 -1.08 8.88
CA PRO A 328 -11.14 -2.23 9.02
C PRO A 328 -10.90 -2.94 7.69
N ALA A 329 -9.65 -3.32 7.44
CA ALA A 329 -9.27 -4.12 6.28
C ALA A 329 -8.09 -5.04 6.58
N HIS A 330 -7.95 -6.13 5.83
CA HIS A 330 -7.01 -7.21 6.10
C HIS A 330 -5.93 -7.30 5.01
N CYS A 331 -4.66 -7.18 5.41
CA CYS A 331 -3.50 -7.34 4.55
C CYS A 331 -2.78 -8.66 4.86
N LEU A 332 -2.90 -9.65 3.95
CA LEU A 332 -2.32 -10.98 4.10
C LEU A 332 -1.11 -11.15 3.18
N LEU A 333 0.02 -11.57 3.71
CA LEU A 333 1.19 -11.99 2.93
C LEU A 333 1.39 -13.51 3.04
N LEU A 334 1.36 -14.20 1.91
CA LEU A 334 1.77 -15.60 1.78
C LEU A 334 3.29 -15.65 1.55
N PHE A 335 4.06 -15.87 2.61
CA PHE A 335 5.51 -15.87 2.55
C PHE A 335 6.10 -17.25 2.23
N SER A 336 6.91 -17.34 1.17
CA SER A 336 7.75 -18.50 0.87
C SER A 336 9.21 -18.08 0.66
N PRO A 337 10.18 -18.80 1.25
CA PRO A 337 11.60 -18.62 0.92
C PRO A 337 11.92 -18.80 -0.56
N GLY A 338 11.13 -19.62 -1.28
CA GLY A 338 11.31 -19.80 -2.72
C GLY A 338 11.06 -18.53 -3.54
N ASP A 339 10.26 -17.59 -3.01
CA ASP A 339 10.02 -16.32 -3.69
C ASP A 339 11.24 -15.38 -3.60
N ILE A 340 12.09 -15.54 -2.57
CA ILE A 340 13.36 -14.79 -2.44
C ILE A 340 14.30 -15.12 -3.60
N GLY A 341 14.44 -16.41 -3.95
CA GLY A 341 15.31 -16.84 -5.05
C GLY A 341 14.88 -16.24 -6.39
N LYS A 342 13.57 -16.12 -6.64
CA LYS A 342 13.05 -15.46 -7.84
C LYS A 342 13.44 -13.98 -7.89
N ILE A 343 13.33 -13.26 -6.77
CA ILE A 343 13.67 -11.83 -6.73
C ILE A 343 15.18 -11.64 -6.93
N ASN A 344 16.02 -12.44 -6.26
CA ASN A 344 17.48 -12.41 -6.44
C ASN A 344 17.89 -12.63 -7.90
N TYR A 345 17.26 -13.60 -8.58
CA TYR A 345 17.52 -13.82 -10.00
C TYR A 345 17.32 -12.57 -10.86
N PHE A 346 16.28 -11.76 -10.61
CA PHE A 346 16.08 -10.48 -11.33
C PHE A 346 17.04 -9.39 -10.88
N ILE A 347 17.49 -9.42 -9.63
CA ILE A 347 18.49 -8.46 -9.13
C ILE A 347 19.83 -8.72 -9.82
N ASP A 348 20.24 -9.99 -9.94
CA ASP A 348 21.52 -10.39 -10.52
C ASP A 348 21.61 -10.15 -12.04
N GLN A 349 20.48 -9.91 -12.71
CA GLN A 349 20.44 -9.48 -14.12
C GLN A 349 20.73 -7.99 -14.34
N LYS A 350 20.77 -7.17 -13.28
CA LYS A 350 21.06 -5.75 -13.40
C LYS A 350 22.55 -5.54 -13.66
N THR A 351 22.86 -4.61 -14.57
CA THR A 351 24.25 -4.30 -14.95
C THR A 351 24.90 -3.23 -14.06
N ASP A 352 24.09 -2.43 -13.38
CA ASP A 352 24.55 -1.34 -12.51
C ASP A 352 24.72 -1.85 -11.07
N GLU A 353 25.96 -1.87 -10.58
CA GLU A 353 26.32 -2.33 -9.23
C GLU A 353 25.60 -1.56 -8.12
N GLN A 354 25.40 -0.26 -8.30
CA GLN A 354 24.69 0.57 -7.33
C GLN A 354 23.23 0.11 -7.26
N GLN A 355 22.56 -0.08 -8.40
CA GLN A 355 21.18 -0.58 -8.43
C GLN A 355 21.04 -1.98 -7.85
N VAL A 356 22.02 -2.87 -8.08
CA VAL A 356 22.07 -4.20 -7.48
C VAL A 356 22.09 -4.08 -5.97
N ARG A 357 22.99 -3.25 -5.43
CA ARG A 357 23.11 -3.02 -3.98
C ARG A 357 21.81 -2.48 -3.39
N VAL A 358 21.23 -1.44 -3.99
CA VAL A 358 19.94 -0.86 -3.53
C VAL A 358 18.86 -1.94 -3.50
N ALA A 359 18.71 -2.71 -4.57
CA ALA A 359 17.68 -3.73 -4.67
C ALA A 359 17.86 -4.85 -3.63
N ARG A 360 19.11 -5.22 -3.31
CA ARG A 360 19.41 -6.19 -2.23
C ARG A 360 19.06 -5.63 -0.86
N ASP A 361 19.40 -4.38 -0.57
CA ASP A 361 19.04 -3.73 0.71
C ASP A 361 17.51 -3.68 0.89
N HIS A 362 16.79 -3.33 -0.17
CA HIS A 362 15.33 -3.31 -0.19
C HIS A 362 14.71 -4.69 0.04
N LEU A 363 15.24 -5.74 -0.61
CA LEU A 363 14.78 -7.11 -0.42
C LEU A 363 15.06 -7.60 1.00
N ASN A 364 16.25 -7.31 1.54
CA ASN A 364 16.62 -7.67 2.90
C ASN A 364 15.68 -7.03 3.94
N ALA A 365 15.28 -5.77 3.74
CA ALA A 365 14.27 -5.12 4.58
C ALA A 365 12.90 -5.84 4.50
N MET A 366 12.47 -6.23 3.30
CA MET A 366 11.21 -6.96 3.11
C MET A 366 11.23 -8.36 3.76
N ILE A 367 12.35 -9.08 3.67
CA ILE A 367 12.56 -10.36 4.36
C ILE A 367 12.52 -10.14 5.87
N GLY A 368 13.22 -9.12 6.37
CA GLY A 368 13.21 -8.74 7.78
C GLY A 368 11.78 -8.47 8.30
N PHE A 369 10.94 -7.80 7.52
CA PHE A 369 9.52 -7.62 7.85
C PHE A 369 8.75 -8.94 7.91
N ALA A 370 8.90 -9.79 6.89
CA ALA A 370 8.15 -11.05 6.78
C ALA A 370 8.52 -12.04 7.91
N GLU A 371 9.79 -12.08 8.29
CA GLU A 371 10.33 -12.97 9.34
C GLU A 371 10.29 -12.35 10.74
N SER A 372 9.91 -11.08 10.85
CA SER A 372 9.85 -10.37 12.13
C SER A 372 8.95 -11.06 13.16
N THR A 373 9.43 -11.06 14.39
CA THR A 373 8.76 -11.61 15.58
C THR A 373 8.11 -10.53 16.45
N VAL A 374 8.55 -9.28 16.33
CA VAL A 374 7.98 -8.12 17.02
C VAL A 374 6.71 -7.61 16.32
N CYS A 375 5.97 -6.65 16.88
CA CYS A 375 4.81 -6.06 16.22
C CYS A 375 5.12 -5.68 14.76
N ARG A 376 4.31 -6.14 13.78
CA ARG A 376 4.53 -5.89 12.34
C ARG A 376 4.63 -4.40 11.99
N ARG A 377 4.00 -3.53 12.77
CA ARG A 377 4.05 -2.07 12.56
C ARG A 377 5.43 -1.48 12.84
N ILE A 378 6.20 -2.06 13.77
CA ILE A 378 7.53 -1.54 14.13
C ILE A 378 8.46 -1.53 12.91
N PRO A 379 8.82 -2.67 12.27
CA PRO A 379 9.72 -2.65 11.12
C PRO A 379 9.12 -1.88 9.93
N LEU A 380 7.80 -1.90 9.76
CA LEU A 380 7.13 -1.19 8.66
C LEU A 380 7.23 0.34 8.79
N ILE A 381 7.02 0.88 9.99
CA ILE A 381 7.03 2.33 10.26
C ILE A 381 8.46 2.84 10.41
N THR A 382 9.32 2.09 11.11
CA THR A 382 10.74 2.44 11.27
C THR A 382 11.48 2.48 9.95
N TYR A 383 11.09 1.66 8.97
CA TYR A 383 11.65 1.72 7.61
C TYR A 383 11.54 3.13 6.98
N PHE A 384 10.46 3.86 7.25
CA PHE A 384 10.25 5.22 6.76
C PHE A 384 10.82 6.30 7.69
N GLY A 385 11.61 5.93 8.69
CA GLY A 385 12.25 6.87 9.62
C GLY A 385 11.35 7.39 10.74
N GLU A 386 10.14 6.82 10.92
CA GLU A 386 9.29 7.14 12.06
C GLU A 386 9.56 6.19 13.23
N ASN A 387 9.70 6.74 14.43
CA ASN A 387 9.84 5.94 15.65
C ASN A 387 8.45 5.50 16.16
N TYR A 388 8.14 4.21 16.04
CA TYR A 388 6.90 3.64 16.57
C TYR A 388 7.09 3.18 18.02
N ALA A 389 6.75 4.03 18.98
CA ALA A 389 6.99 3.79 20.40
C ALA A 389 6.13 2.67 21.02
N GLN A 390 5.04 2.25 20.37
CA GLN A 390 4.14 1.24 20.92
C GLN A 390 4.69 -0.19 20.67
N PRO A 391 4.91 -1.01 21.71
CA PRO A 391 5.46 -2.35 21.53
C PRO A 391 4.46 -3.34 20.91
N ARG A 392 3.15 -3.08 21.08
CA ARG A 392 2.05 -3.89 20.55
C ARG A 392 0.99 -2.99 19.94
N CYS A 393 0.39 -3.42 18.83
CA CYS A 393 -0.64 -2.66 18.13
C CYS A 393 -2.01 -3.35 18.12
N ASP A 394 -2.09 -4.60 18.59
CA ASP A 394 -3.27 -5.48 18.58
C ASP A 394 -3.99 -5.63 17.23
N MET A 395 -3.35 -5.19 16.14
CA MET A 395 -3.84 -5.20 14.76
C MET A 395 -2.81 -5.85 13.82
N CYS A 396 -2.09 -6.86 14.31
CA CYS A 396 -1.28 -7.74 13.48
C CYS A 396 -1.20 -9.15 14.06
N ASP A 397 -0.80 -10.12 13.24
CA ASP A 397 -0.60 -11.51 13.63
C ASP A 397 0.36 -11.66 14.82
N ASN A 398 1.44 -10.86 14.85
CA ASN A 398 2.44 -10.93 15.93
C ASN A 398 1.85 -10.52 17.28
N CYS A 399 0.99 -9.49 17.31
CA CYS A 399 0.38 -9.01 18.55
C CYS A 399 -0.86 -9.81 18.96
N LYS A 400 -1.58 -10.42 18.01
CA LYS A 400 -2.77 -11.23 18.30
C LYS A 400 -2.47 -12.68 18.67
N ASN A 401 -1.27 -13.19 18.37
CA ASN A 401 -0.94 -14.59 18.64
C ASN A 401 -0.22 -14.76 20.00
N PRO A 402 -0.87 -15.36 21.02
CA PRO A 402 -0.25 -15.63 22.32
C PRO A 402 0.85 -16.71 22.24
N GLN A 403 0.87 -17.57 21.21
CA GLN A 403 1.87 -18.63 21.05
C GLN A 403 3.26 -18.12 20.60
N ARG A 404 3.42 -16.80 20.48
CA ARG A 404 4.66 -16.12 20.10
C ARG A 404 5.43 -15.58 21.31
N GLU A 405 5.21 -16.17 22.48
CA GLU A 405 6.03 -15.91 23.65
C GLU A 405 7.49 -16.25 23.38
N SER A 406 8.36 -15.34 23.79
CA SER A 406 9.80 -15.48 23.72
C SER A 406 10.23 -16.55 24.73
N VAL A 407 10.83 -17.63 24.26
CA VAL A 407 11.35 -18.72 25.08
C VAL A 407 12.87 -18.79 24.94
N ASP A 408 13.54 -19.31 25.95
CA ASP A 408 14.97 -19.61 25.86
C ASP A 408 15.19 -20.76 24.85
N LEU A 409 15.87 -20.45 23.75
CA LEU A 409 16.26 -21.40 22.69
C LEU A 409 17.79 -21.52 22.59
N THR A 410 18.52 -21.16 23.64
CA THR A 410 19.99 -21.13 23.68
C THR A 410 20.57 -22.50 23.36
N SER A 411 19.98 -23.58 23.88
CA SER A 411 20.46 -24.95 23.62
C SER A 411 20.37 -25.34 22.15
N GLN A 412 19.28 -24.93 21.46
CA GLN A 412 19.08 -25.20 20.04
C GLN A 412 19.99 -24.32 19.18
N ALA A 413 20.17 -23.05 19.54
CA ALA A 413 21.11 -22.15 18.88
C ALA A 413 22.55 -22.67 18.99
N ALA A 414 22.97 -23.06 20.19
CA ALA A 414 24.29 -23.65 20.42
C ALA A 414 24.50 -24.94 19.64
N LEU A 415 23.48 -25.81 19.55
CA LEU A 415 23.55 -27.03 18.74
C LEU A 415 23.72 -26.70 17.25
N PHE A 416 23.00 -25.69 16.75
CA PHE A 416 23.14 -25.23 15.36
C PHE A 416 24.53 -24.63 15.09
N PHE A 417 25.08 -23.84 16.02
CA PHE A 417 26.41 -23.26 15.87
C PHE A 417 27.52 -24.32 15.86
N LYS A 418 27.41 -25.35 16.71
CA LYS A 418 28.32 -26.50 16.66
C LYS A 418 28.27 -27.20 15.31
N ALA A 419 27.08 -27.38 14.74
CA ALA A 419 26.94 -27.95 13.40
C ALA A 419 27.52 -27.07 12.30
N LEU A 420 27.38 -25.74 12.38
CA LEU A 420 28.05 -24.83 11.45
C LEU A 420 29.58 -24.99 11.50
N HIS A 421 30.13 -25.06 12.71
CA HIS A 421 31.56 -25.24 12.93
C HIS A 421 32.06 -26.59 12.40
N GLU A 422 31.38 -27.70 12.73
CA GLU A 422 31.75 -29.05 12.28
C GLU A 422 31.59 -29.24 10.76
N THR A 423 30.73 -28.45 10.11
CA THR A 423 30.56 -28.45 8.64
C THR A 423 31.46 -27.44 7.93
N GLY A 424 32.40 -26.80 8.64
CA GLY A 424 33.41 -25.91 8.07
C GLY A 424 32.89 -24.56 7.56
N GLU A 425 31.67 -24.15 7.94
CA GLU A 425 31.11 -22.84 7.57
C GLU A 425 31.05 -22.56 6.05
N MET A 426 31.00 -23.60 5.22
CA MET A 426 30.97 -23.49 3.74
C MET A 426 29.58 -23.75 3.13
N PHE A 427 28.57 -24.02 3.96
CA PHE A 427 27.27 -24.51 3.50
C PHE A 427 26.12 -23.61 3.94
N GLY A 428 25.05 -23.59 3.14
CA GLY A 428 23.81 -22.94 3.52
C GLY A 428 23.01 -23.74 4.56
N ALA A 429 22.04 -23.06 5.19
CA ALA A 429 21.22 -23.61 6.28
C ALA A 429 20.66 -25.01 6.02
N VAL A 430 20.18 -25.28 4.80
CA VAL A 430 19.51 -26.56 4.48
C VAL A 430 20.45 -27.74 4.69
N HIS A 431 21.73 -27.61 4.33
CA HIS A 431 22.72 -28.68 4.51
C HIS A 431 23.00 -28.92 5.99
N VAL A 432 23.25 -27.85 6.75
CA VAL A 432 23.51 -27.92 8.20
C VAL A 432 22.32 -28.54 8.94
N ILE A 433 21.09 -28.18 8.54
CA ILE A 433 19.86 -28.78 9.09
C ILE A 433 19.75 -30.27 8.73
N ASN A 434 20.16 -30.68 7.53
CA ASN A 434 20.18 -32.08 7.14
C ASN A 434 21.16 -32.89 8.00
N VAL A 435 22.35 -32.36 8.29
CA VAL A 435 23.33 -32.98 9.21
C VAL A 435 22.71 -33.12 10.61
N LEU A 436 22.19 -32.03 11.18
CA LEU A 436 21.55 -32.05 12.51
C LEU A 436 20.42 -33.06 12.61
N ARG A 437 19.64 -33.24 11.55
CA ARG A 437 18.49 -34.16 11.54
C ARG A 437 18.86 -35.60 11.20
N GLY A 438 20.13 -35.90 10.92
CA GLY A 438 20.58 -37.25 10.59
C GLY A 438 20.13 -37.68 9.19
N SER A 439 20.12 -36.76 8.22
CA SER A 439 19.71 -37.05 6.85
C SER A 439 20.72 -37.94 6.13
N GLN A 440 20.22 -38.84 5.29
CA GLN A 440 21.00 -39.70 4.39
C GLN A 440 21.11 -39.11 2.98
N ALA A 441 20.97 -37.79 2.85
CA ALA A 441 21.13 -37.12 1.57
C ALA A 441 22.56 -37.31 1.04
N GLU A 442 22.70 -37.54 -0.26
CA GLU A 442 23.99 -37.83 -0.91
C GLU A 442 25.08 -36.82 -0.55
N LYS A 443 24.74 -35.52 -0.55
CA LYS A 443 25.67 -34.44 -0.17
C LYS A 443 26.13 -34.50 1.28
N VAL A 444 25.36 -35.08 2.21
CA VAL A 444 25.78 -35.24 3.60
C VAL A 444 26.84 -36.32 3.70
N LEU A 445 26.60 -37.46 3.04
CA LEU A 445 27.51 -38.61 3.02
C LEU A 445 28.79 -38.32 2.23
N SER A 446 28.69 -37.61 1.10
CA SER A 446 29.85 -37.31 0.26
C SER A 446 30.88 -36.39 0.93
N TYR A 447 30.46 -35.61 1.92
CA TYR A 447 31.33 -34.75 2.72
C TYR A 447 31.67 -35.36 4.08
N HIS A 448 31.30 -36.63 4.34
CA HIS A 448 31.51 -37.34 5.60
C HIS A 448 30.90 -36.61 6.82
N HIS A 449 29.85 -35.83 6.61
CA HIS A 449 29.19 -35.09 7.70
C HIS A 449 28.25 -35.97 8.53
N ASP A 450 28.05 -37.23 8.14
CA ASP A 450 27.43 -38.27 8.95
C ASP A 450 28.32 -38.73 10.12
N GLU A 451 29.62 -38.48 10.06
CA GLU A 451 30.59 -38.78 11.13
C GLU A 451 30.68 -37.64 12.17
N CYS A 452 30.11 -36.46 11.88
CA CYS A 452 30.08 -35.31 12.78
C CYS A 452 29.40 -35.66 14.11
N ALA A 453 29.92 -35.13 15.22
CA ALA A 453 29.37 -35.37 16.54
C ALA A 453 27.95 -34.82 16.69
N VAL A 454 27.57 -33.81 15.90
CA VAL A 454 26.20 -33.26 15.88
C VAL A 454 25.20 -34.05 15.03
N TYR A 455 25.64 -35.05 14.28
CA TYR A 455 24.78 -35.79 13.36
C TYR A 455 23.60 -36.44 14.08
N GLY A 456 22.38 -36.18 13.61
CA GLY A 456 21.15 -36.72 14.19
C GLY A 456 20.71 -36.14 15.55
N LYS A 457 21.53 -35.31 16.22
CA LYS A 457 21.21 -34.72 17.54
C LYS A 457 20.05 -33.72 17.50
N GLY A 458 19.73 -33.19 16.32
CA GLY A 458 18.61 -32.28 16.07
C GLY A 458 17.34 -32.96 15.53
N SER A 459 17.25 -34.29 15.54
CA SER A 459 16.12 -35.07 15.01
C SER A 459 14.77 -34.74 15.67
N GLY A 460 14.78 -34.26 16.93
CA GLY A 460 13.57 -33.84 17.65
C GLY A 460 12.86 -32.63 17.06
N TRP A 461 13.51 -31.88 16.16
CA TRP A 461 12.92 -30.76 15.44
C TRP A 461 12.83 -31.08 13.94
N SER A 462 11.71 -30.69 13.33
CA SER A 462 11.57 -30.82 11.88
C SER A 462 12.45 -29.83 11.14
N GLN A 463 12.65 -30.06 9.84
CA GLN A 463 13.41 -29.14 8.99
C GLN A 463 12.82 -27.74 9.03
N ARG A 464 11.49 -27.63 9.10
CA ARG A 464 10.77 -26.36 9.18
C ARG A 464 11.04 -25.64 10.50
N GLN A 465 11.04 -26.37 11.61
CA GLN A 465 11.35 -25.81 12.93
C GLN A 465 12.79 -25.30 13.01
N TRP A 466 13.74 -26.06 12.46
CA TRP A 466 15.13 -25.60 12.35
C TRP A 466 15.28 -24.39 11.44
N GLN A 467 14.63 -24.37 10.28
CA GLN A 467 14.63 -23.19 9.40
C GLN A 467 14.06 -21.96 10.11
N HIS A 468 13.03 -22.12 10.94
CA HIS A 468 12.48 -21.04 11.74
C HIS A 468 13.49 -20.49 12.76
N LEU A 469 14.29 -21.35 13.41
CA LEU A 469 15.38 -20.93 14.28
C LEU A 469 16.43 -20.13 13.52
N VAL A 470 16.93 -20.68 12.41
CA VAL A 470 17.99 -20.06 11.61
C VAL A 470 17.63 -18.64 11.18
N ARG A 471 16.38 -18.43 10.76
CA ARG A 471 15.87 -17.09 10.41
C ARG A 471 15.99 -16.11 11.58
N GLN A 472 15.61 -16.53 12.78
CA GLN A 472 15.73 -15.69 13.97
C GLN A 472 17.18 -15.38 14.33
N LEU A 473 18.09 -16.35 14.15
CA LEU A 473 19.52 -16.16 14.39
C LEU A 473 20.13 -15.15 13.39
N VAL A 474 19.74 -15.20 12.11
CA VAL A 474 20.13 -14.22 11.10
C VAL A 474 19.59 -12.83 11.43
N VAL A 475 18.29 -12.71 11.74
CA VAL A 475 17.62 -11.44 12.03
C VAL A 475 18.22 -10.75 13.27
N GLN A 476 18.55 -11.52 14.32
CA GLN A 476 19.20 -11.01 15.52
C GLN A 476 20.73 -10.84 15.39
N LYS A 477 21.29 -11.09 14.18
CA LYS A 477 22.71 -10.98 13.85
C LYS A 477 23.61 -11.88 14.70
N LEU A 478 23.09 -13.04 15.12
CA LEU A 478 23.87 -14.07 15.81
C LEU A 478 24.66 -14.94 14.84
N ILE A 479 24.36 -14.92 13.55
CA ILE A 479 25.10 -15.57 12.47
C ILE A 479 25.08 -14.66 11.25
N ASP A 480 26.13 -14.76 10.44
CA ASP A 480 26.20 -14.03 9.18
C ASP A 480 25.75 -14.93 8.04
N LYS A 481 25.09 -14.34 7.03
CA LYS A 481 24.63 -15.05 5.84
C LYS A 481 25.13 -14.32 4.61
N GLU A 482 25.93 -15.02 3.81
CA GLU A 482 26.48 -14.47 2.58
C GLU A 482 25.36 -14.29 1.52
N PRO A 483 25.26 -13.11 0.86
CA PRO A 483 24.19 -12.83 -0.10
C PRO A 483 24.22 -13.70 -1.37
N GLN A 484 25.41 -14.09 -1.84
CA GLN A 484 25.59 -14.67 -3.17
C GLN A 484 25.35 -16.19 -3.20
N TYR A 485 25.88 -16.93 -2.22
CA TYR A 485 25.76 -18.39 -2.15
C TYR A 485 24.93 -18.88 -0.96
N GLY A 486 24.48 -17.96 -0.09
CA GLY A 486 23.69 -18.29 1.09
C GLY A 486 24.45 -19.07 2.17
N VAL A 487 25.78 -19.04 2.11
CA VAL A 487 26.69 -19.62 3.12
C VAL A 487 26.43 -18.95 4.46
N ILE A 488 26.44 -19.73 5.52
CA ILE A 488 26.23 -19.24 6.88
C ILE A 488 27.52 -19.42 7.67
N SER A 489 27.96 -18.36 8.33
CA SER A 489 29.16 -18.35 9.15
C SER A 489 28.89 -17.86 10.57
N LEU A 490 29.75 -18.28 11.49
CA LEU A 490 29.74 -17.82 12.87
C LEU A 490 30.38 -16.44 12.97
N ASN A 491 29.94 -15.67 13.95
CA ASN A 491 30.46 -14.34 14.25
C ASN A 491 30.68 -14.18 15.76
N ARG A 492 31.16 -13.01 16.20
CA ARG A 492 31.46 -12.73 17.61
C ARG A 492 30.29 -13.04 18.55
N ARG A 493 29.04 -12.81 18.12
CA ARG A 493 27.84 -13.07 18.93
C ARG A 493 27.52 -14.56 19.02
N SER A 494 27.77 -15.34 17.97
CA SER A 494 27.64 -16.81 18.03
C SER A 494 28.59 -17.40 19.07
N TYR A 495 29.86 -16.94 19.07
CA TYR A 495 30.86 -17.39 20.03
C TYR A 495 30.56 -16.96 21.47
N ALA A 496 30.06 -15.74 21.69
CA ALA A 496 29.62 -15.31 23.02
C ALA A 496 28.52 -16.24 23.59
N LEU A 497 27.57 -16.67 22.74
CA LEU A 497 26.54 -17.63 23.16
C LEU A 497 27.14 -19.02 23.44
N LEU A 498 28.05 -19.51 22.59
CA LEU A 498 28.74 -20.79 22.80
C LEU A 498 29.55 -20.84 24.10
N ASN A 499 30.14 -19.70 24.49
CA ASN A 499 30.90 -19.54 25.73
C ASN A 499 30.02 -19.33 26.97
N GLY A 500 28.69 -19.27 26.81
CA GLY A 500 27.75 -19.01 27.91
C GLY A 500 27.70 -17.54 28.37
N GLU A 501 28.27 -16.61 27.61
CA GLU A 501 28.27 -15.16 27.89
C GLU A 501 26.97 -14.48 27.44
N ALA A 502 26.14 -15.17 26.65
CA ALA A 502 24.87 -14.66 26.13
C ALA A 502 23.80 -15.77 26.08
N VAL A 503 22.54 -15.36 26.19
CA VAL A 503 21.36 -16.22 26.07
C VAL A 503 20.60 -15.83 24.81
N PHE A 504 20.12 -16.81 24.06
CA PHE A 504 19.24 -16.58 22.92
C PHE A 504 17.79 -16.85 23.31
N HIS A 505 17.02 -15.76 23.39
CA HIS A 505 15.57 -15.84 23.46
C HIS A 505 14.97 -15.70 22.06
N GLY A 506 14.14 -16.67 21.68
CA GLY A 506 13.49 -16.72 20.39
C GLY A 506 12.04 -17.19 20.50
N ILE A 507 11.29 -17.05 19.42
CA ILE A 507 9.95 -17.60 19.30
C ILE A 507 10.05 -19.10 19.07
N LYS A 508 9.31 -19.86 19.88
CA LYS A 508 9.18 -21.30 19.69
C LYS A 508 8.59 -21.58 18.29
N PRO A 509 9.22 -22.43 17.47
CA PRO A 509 8.67 -22.75 16.17
C PRO A 509 7.31 -23.44 16.34
N PRO A 510 6.30 -23.10 15.51
CA PRO A 510 5.00 -23.72 15.59
C PRO A 510 5.13 -25.24 15.41
N ALA A 511 4.33 -26.00 16.16
CA ALA A 511 4.28 -27.46 16.00
C ALA A 511 3.87 -27.81 14.56
N ASP A 512 4.49 -28.83 13.98
CA ASP A 512 4.04 -29.38 12.70
C ASP A 512 2.62 -29.89 12.87
N ARG A 513 1.68 -29.32 12.10
CA ARG A 513 0.31 -29.84 12.13
C ARG A 513 0.31 -31.23 11.50
N PRO A 514 -0.28 -32.25 12.14
CA PRO A 514 -0.50 -33.53 11.50
C PRO A 514 -1.35 -33.32 10.23
N LYS A 515 -1.00 -34.02 9.16
CA LYS A 515 -1.86 -34.16 7.96
C LYS A 515 -3.13 -34.89 8.39
N SER A 516 -4.14 -34.17 8.87
CA SER A 516 -5.46 -34.71 9.11
C SER A 516 -6.55 -33.73 8.68
N ARG A 517 -7.69 -34.33 8.31
CA ARG A 517 -8.85 -33.76 7.62
C ARG A 517 -9.41 -32.50 8.26
N ALA A 518 -10.09 -31.72 7.42
CA ALA A 518 -10.97 -30.60 7.75
C ALA A 518 -11.63 -30.79 9.13
N GLY A 519 -11.25 -29.93 10.08
CA GLY A 519 -11.76 -29.92 11.44
C GLY A 519 -11.52 -28.53 12.03
N ALA A 520 -12.61 -27.92 12.45
CA ALA A 520 -12.77 -26.52 12.82
C ALA A 520 -11.57 -25.91 13.57
N ARG A 521 -10.96 -24.89 12.98
CA ARG A 521 -10.13 -23.95 13.72
C ARG A 521 -11.04 -22.87 14.28
N GLU A 522 -10.91 -22.59 15.57
CA GLU A 522 -11.65 -21.53 16.26
C GLU A 522 -11.55 -20.24 15.46
N ARG A 523 -12.73 -19.76 15.06
CA ARG A 523 -12.94 -18.51 14.36
C ARG A 523 -12.58 -17.41 15.34
N THR A 524 -11.46 -16.73 15.14
CA THR A 524 -11.30 -15.40 15.72
C THR A 524 -12.34 -14.52 15.05
N PRO A 525 -13.32 -13.96 15.79
CA PRO A 525 -14.22 -12.99 15.20
C PRO A 525 -13.36 -11.78 14.87
N VAL A 526 -13.08 -11.55 13.58
CA VAL A 526 -13.05 -10.16 13.14
C VAL A 526 -14.48 -9.71 13.40
N ALA A 527 -14.65 -8.78 14.33
CA ALA A 527 -15.95 -8.22 14.66
C ALA A 527 -16.55 -7.65 13.37
N ALA A 528 -17.29 -8.49 12.64
CA ALA A 528 -18.41 -8.05 11.87
C ALA A 528 -19.32 -7.43 12.93
N THR A 529 -19.48 -6.11 12.84
CA THR A 529 -20.55 -5.40 13.52
C THR A 529 -21.88 -5.95 12.99
N ALA A 530 -22.26 -7.12 13.47
CA ALA A 530 -23.52 -7.77 13.21
C ALA A 530 -24.56 -7.16 14.16
N ALA A 531 -24.99 -5.95 13.81
CA ALA A 531 -26.23 -5.32 14.22
C ALA A 531 -26.49 -4.16 13.25
N ASP A 532 -27.66 -4.15 12.59
CA ASP A 532 -28.14 -3.20 11.56
C ASP A 532 -27.75 -3.39 10.06
N ASP A 533 -27.39 -4.59 9.61
CA ASP A 533 -26.89 -4.84 8.22
C ASP A 533 -27.94 -4.73 7.08
N ASN A 534 -29.24 -4.82 7.38
CA ASN A 534 -30.28 -4.79 6.33
C ASN A 534 -30.43 -3.40 5.68
N LEU A 535 -30.46 -2.32 6.48
CA LEU A 535 -30.55 -0.96 5.94
C LEU A 535 -29.29 -0.61 5.15
N PHE A 536 -28.10 -0.96 5.65
CA PHE A 536 -26.84 -0.74 4.94
C PHE A 536 -26.85 -1.45 3.56
N THR A 537 -27.36 -2.67 3.49
CA THR A 537 -27.51 -3.41 2.22
C THR A 537 -28.46 -2.70 1.26
N LEU A 538 -29.63 -2.25 1.73
CA LEU A 538 -30.58 -1.47 0.91
C LEU A 538 -29.96 -0.15 0.41
N LEU A 539 -29.24 0.56 1.27
CA LEU A 539 -28.53 1.79 0.92
C LEU A 539 -27.44 1.52 -0.13
N LYS A 540 -26.71 0.41 -0.04
CA LYS A 540 -25.72 -0.01 -1.05
C LYS A 540 -26.37 -0.29 -2.40
N ILE A 541 -27.50 -0.99 -2.41
CA ILE A 541 -28.27 -1.27 -3.65
C ILE A 541 -28.71 0.06 -4.27
N LYS A 542 -29.30 0.97 -3.48
CA LYS A 542 -29.77 2.26 -3.99
C LYS A 542 -28.63 3.11 -4.54
N ARG A 543 -27.50 3.14 -3.84
CA ARG A 543 -26.28 3.82 -4.30
C ARG A 543 -25.80 3.28 -5.64
N LYS A 544 -25.77 1.96 -5.81
CA LYS A 544 -25.34 1.33 -7.07
C LYS A 544 -26.29 1.70 -8.22
N GLU A 545 -27.60 1.66 -8.00
CA GLU A 545 -28.60 2.10 -8.99
C GLU A 545 -28.36 3.54 -9.48
N LEU A 546 -28.08 4.47 -8.56
CA LEU A 546 -27.81 5.87 -8.89
C LEU A 546 -26.47 6.06 -9.61
N ALA A 547 -25.47 5.29 -9.21
CA ALA A 547 -24.14 5.32 -9.79
C ALA A 547 -24.17 4.82 -11.24
N ASP A 548 -24.85 3.70 -11.50
CA ASP A 548 -25.03 3.13 -12.83
C ASP A 548 -25.77 4.09 -13.77
N LYS A 549 -26.84 4.74 -13.29
CA LYS A 549 -27.57 5.78 -14.04
C LYS A 549 -26.70 6.99 -14.40
N SER A 550 -25.75 7.33 -13.53
CA SER A 550 -24.86 8.49 -13.73
C SER A 550 -23.55 8.12 -14.42
N GLY A 551 -23.30 6.84 -14.72
CA GLY A 551 -22.06 6.35 -15.33
C GLY A 551 -20.82 6.45 -14.43
N VAL A 552 -20.98 6.68 -13.13
CA VAL A 552 -19.87 6.90 -12.17
C VAL A 552 -19.72 5.72 -11.21
N PRO A 553 -18.55 5.52 -10.59
CA PRO A 553 -18.38 4.50 -9.54
C PRO A 553 -19.27 4.74 -8.30
N PRO A 554 -19.76 3.70 -7.61
CA PRO A 554 -20.66 3.85 -6.46
C PRO A 554 -20.14 4.78 -5.36
N TYR A 555 -18.85 4.70 -5.04
CA TYR A 555 -18.25 5.53 -3.99
C TYR A 555 -18.22 7.03 -4.31
N VAL A 556 -18.36 7.43 -5.58
CA VAL A 556 -18.47 8.84 -5.98
C VAL A 556 -19.78 9.43 -5.48
N ILE A 557 -20.87 8.65 -5.54
CA ILE A 557 -22.17 9.03 -4.93
C ILE A 557 -21.99 9.16 -3.41
N PHE A 558 -21.65 8.06 -2.73
CA PHE A 558 -21.33 8.05 -1.30
C PHE A 558 -20.32 6.95 -0.95
N PRO A 559 -19.25 7.20 -0.18
CA PRO A 559 -18.38 6.14 0.32
C PRO A 559 -19.13 5.24 1.32
N ASP A 560 -18.64 4.01 1.53
CA ASP A 560 -19.27 3.06 2.46
C ASP A 560 -19.42 3.64 3.88
N LYS A 561 -18.46 4.47 4.33
CA LYS A 561 -18.53 5.17 5.62
C LYS A 561 -19.77 6.07 5.75
N SER A 562 -20.18 6.76 4.68
CA SER A 562 -21.40 7.57 4.68
C SER A 562 -22.64 6.69 4.82
N LEU A 563 -22.68 5.54 4.14
CA LEU A 563 -23.83 4.62 4.24
C LEU A 563 -23.93 3.98 5.62
N ILE A 564 -22.80 3.69 6.26
CA ILE A 564 -22.78 3.22 7.66
C ILE A 564 -23.34 4.30 8.58
N ASP A 565 -22.88 5.55 8.45
CA ASP A 565 -23.37 6.68 9.25
C ASP A 565 -24.89 6.91 9.02
N MET A 566 -25.37 6.82 7.77
CA MET A 566 -26.80 6.84 7.45
C MET A 566 -27.56 5.69 8.11
N SER A 567 -27.01 4.47 8.10
CA SER A 567 -27.67 3.31 8.70
C SER A 567 -27.76 3.41 10.23
N GLN A 568 -26.78 4.06 10.87
CA GLN A 568 -26.73 4.27 12.31
C GLN A 568 -27.65 5.42 12.76
N ARG A 569 -27.57 6.59 12.09
CA ARG A 569 -28.36 7.77 12.46
C ARG A 569 -29.79 7.76 11.92
N LYS A 570 -30.04 7.04 10.83
CA LYS A 570 -31.33 6.92 10.14
C LYS A 570 -32.00 8.29 9.90
N PRO A 571 -31.33 9.27 9.26
CA PRO A 571 -31.87 10.62 9.05
C PRO A 571 -33.15 10.59 8.22
N VAL A 572 -34.16 11.35 8.65
CA VAL A 572 -35.47 11.49 7.99
C VAL A 572 -35.79 12.92 7.54
N THR A 573 -34.93 13.88 7.87
CA THR A 573 -35.00 15.28 7.43
C THR A 573 -33.73 15.69 6.68
N HIS A 574 -33.80 16.78 5.88
CA HIS A 574 -32.63 17.34 5.20
C HIS A 574 -31.56 17.84 6.18
N GLU A 575 -31.98 18.44 7.30
CA GLU A 575 -31.06 18.92 8.34
C GLU A 575 -30.27 17.77 8.97
N GLU A 576 -30.93 16.66 9.31
CA GLU A 576 -30.27 15.46 9.81
C GLU A 576 -29.35 14.84 8.76
N PHE A 577 -29.78 14.82 7.49
CA PHE A 577 -28.99 14.27 6.39
C PHE A 577 -27.74 15.10 6.10
N ALA A 578 -27.79 16.42 6.29
CA ALA A 578 -26.63 17.31 6.15
C ALA A 578 -25.52 17.03 7.16
N GLN A 579 -25.84 16.39 8.30
CA GLN A 579 -24.86 16.01 9.33
C GLN A 579 -24.20 14.65 9.08
N ILE A 580 -24.53 13.98 7.99
CA ILE A 580 -23.93 12.70 7.61
C ILE A 580 -22.55 12.93 7.00
N PHE A 581 -21.60 12.09 7.40
CA PHE A 581 -20.22 12.13 6.89
C PHE A 581 -20.17 12.17 5.36
N GLY A 582 -19.44 13.14 4.79
CA GLY A 582 -19.21 13.26 3.34
C GLY A 582 -20.40 13.83 2.55
N VAL A 583 -21.43 14.34 3.22
CA VAL A 583 -22.53 15.07 2.59
C VAL A 583 -22.19 16.58 2.53
N GLY A 584 -21.69 17.03 1.39
CA GLY A 584 -21.59 18.46 1.07
C GLY A 584 -22.89 19.01 0.46
N GLU A 585 -22.95 20.32 0.25
CA GLU A 585 -24.17 21.03 -0.21
C GLU A 585 -24.75 20.45 -1.51
N ARG A 586 -23.87 20.15 -2.49
CA ARG A 586 -24.28 19.60 -3.78
C ARG A 586 -24.86 18.20 -3.65
N LYS A 587 -24.28 17.36 -2.78
CA LYS A 587 -24.78 16.00 -2.52
C LYS A 587 -26.07 16.01 -1.73
N LEU A 588 -26.20 16.92 -0.77
CA LEU A 588 -27.44 17.15 -0.03
C LEU A 588 -28.58 17.45 -1.02
N LYS A 589 -28.40 18.46 -1.87
CA LYS A 589 -29.41 18.86 -2.86
C LYS A 589 -29.76 17.75 -3.87
N LYS A 590 -28.76 16.97 -4.32
CA LYS A 590 -28.93 15.95 -5.36
C LYS A 590 -29.49 14.63 -4.84
N PHE A 591 -29.18 14.24 -3.61
CA PHE A 591 -29.40 12.87 -3.13
C PHE A 591 -30.23 12.73 -1.85
N ALA A 592 -30.41 13.79 -1.05
CA ALA A 592 -31.05 13.67 0.27
C ALA A 592 -32.45 13.05 0.20
N ASP A 593 -33.35 13.56 -0.65
CA ASP A 593 -34.72 13.04 -0.77
C ASP A 593 -34.76 11.55 -1.11
N ILE A 594 -33.86 11.12 -1.99
CA ILE A 594 -33.79 9.73 -2.47
C ILE A 594 -33.42 8.79 -1.32
N PHE A 595 -32.38 9.12 -0.55
CA PHE A 595 -31.89 8.27 0.53
C PHE A 595 -32.77 8.38 1.79
N ILE A 596 -33.31 9.56 2.10
CA ILE A 596 -34.30 9.76 3.16
C ILE A 596 -35.53 8.87 2.89
N GLN A 597 -36.00 8.78 1.65
CA GLN A 597 -37.13 7.93 1.32
C GLN A 597 -36.84 6.43 1.55
N VAL A 598 -35.63 5.96 1.19
CA VAL A 598 -35.21 4.58 1.47
C VAL A 598 -35.20 4.31 2.98
N ILE A 599 -34.70 5.24 3.77
CA ILE A 599 -34.64 5.13 5.24
C ILE A 599 -36.05 5.16 5.84
N LYS A 600 -36.93 6.04 5.36
CA LYS A 600 -38.34 6.12 5.78
C LYS A 600 -39.11 4.84 5.47
N ASN A 601 -38.86 4.21 4.33
CA ASN A 601 -39.52 2.96 3.95
C ASN A 601 -39.00 1.74 4.72
N TYR A 602 -37.80 1.83 5.30
CA TYR A 602 -37.21 0.78 6.11
C TYR A 602 -37.69 0.83 7.57
N ARG A 603 -37.99 2.02 8.08
CA ARG A 603 -38.66 2.22 9.37
C ARG A 603 -40.10 1.73 9.28
#